data_AF-A0A9D5SC08-F1
#
_entry.id   AF-A0A9D5SC08-F1
#
_cell.length_a   1.000
_cell.length_b   1.000
_cell.length_c   1.000
_cell.angle_alpha   90.00
_cell.angle_beta   90.00
_cell.angle_gamma   90.00
#
_symmetry.space_group_name_H-M   'P 1'
#
loop_
_entity.id
_entity.type
_entity.pdbx_description
1 polymer ?
#
loop_
_entity_poly.entity_id
_entity_poly.type
_entity_poly.pdbx_seq_one_letter_code
_entity_poly.pdbx_strand_id
1 'polypeptide(L)'
;MTKAELVNEISVRTGISREDTLIVVEGFMSEVKRAMRKGDNIYLRGFGTFLVKTRKEKTGRNITQKSTIIIPEHKIAAFKATKDFIYENGDYMSVEGKK
;
A
#
# COMPACT_ATOMS: atom_id res chain seq x y z
N MET A 1 11.23 -1.95 -12.71
CA MET A 1 11.75 -1.11 -11.61
C MET A 1 11.85 -1.93 -10.33
N THR A 2 13.06 -2.34 -9.98
CA THR A 2 13.42 -2.98 -8.70
C THR A 2 13.75 -1.94 -7.63
N LYS A 3 13.91 -2.34 -6.36
CA LYS A 3 14.35 -1.42 -5.28
C LYS A 3 15.68 -0.75 -5.62
N ALA A 4 16.63 -1.51 -6.14
CA ALA A 4 17.95 -1.01 -6.50
C ALA A 4 17.86 0.02 -7.64
N GLU A 5 17.03 -0.26 -8.66
CA GLU A 5 16.76 0.68 -9.75
C GLU A 5 16.09 1.97 -9.25
N LEU A 6 15.10 1.87 -8.36
CA LEU A 6 14.42 3.03 -7.78
C LEU A 6 15.40 3.94 -7.02
N VAL A 7 16.28 3.36 -6.19
CA VAL A 7 17.29 4.12 -5.44
C VAL A 7 18.26 4.82 -6.38
N ASN A 8 18.67 4.16 -7.47
CA ASN A 8 19.54 4.77 -8.48
C ASN A 8 18.85 5.95 -9.17
N GLU A 9 17.62 5.78 -9.62
CA GLU A 9 16.86 6.84 -10.29
C GLU A 9 16.65 8.06 -9.37
N ILE A 10 16.34 7.84 -8.10
CA ILE A 10 16.20 8.93 -7.12
C ILE A 10 17.54 9.62 -6.90
N SER A 11 18.62 8.87 -6.72
CA SER A 11 19.98 9.41 -6.52
C SER A 11 20.41 10.27 -7.71
N VAL A 12 20.22 9.78 -8.95
CA VAL A 12 20.53 10.52 -10.18
C VAL A 12 19.71 11.82 -10.30
N ARG A 13 18.40 11.77 -9.99
CA ARG A 13 17.51 12.94 -10.11
C ARG A 13 17.73 13.99 -9.03
N THR A 14 18.09 13.57 -7.82
CA THR A 14 18.23 14.46 -6.66
C THR A 14 19.66 14.93 -6.42
N GLY A 15 20.64 14.24 -7.01
CA GLY A 15 22.07 14.47 -6.77
C GLY A 15 22.54 13.98 -5.40
N ILE A 16 21.69 13.31 -4.62
CA ILE A 16 22.03 12.72 -3.33
C ILE A 16 22.83 11.43 -3.55
N SER A 17 23.75 11.13 -2.64
CA SER A 17 24.52 9.88 -2.69
C SER A 17 23.59 8.66 -2.72
N ARG A 18 24.02 7.61 -3.41
CA ARG A 18 23.23 6.36 -3.50
C ARG A 18 23.04 5.72 -2.12
N GLU A 19 24.05 5.82 -1.25
CA GLU A 19 24.04 5.28 0.10
C GLU A 19 23.01 5.99 0.98
N ASP A 20 23.01 7.32 0.98
CA ASP A 20 22.01 8.11 1.73
C ASP A 20 20.60 7.88 1.18
N THR A 21 20.47 7.81 -0.15
CA THR A 21 19.18 7.52 -0.79
C THR A 21 18.64 6.15 -0.38
N LEU A 22 19.51 5.13 -0.30
CA LEU A 22 19.13 3.81 0.17
C LEU A 22 18.62 3.86 1.62
N ILE A 23 19.36 4.53 2.51
CA ILE A 23 18.98 4.70 3.92
C ILE A 23 17.62 5.37 4.04
N VAL A 24 17.39 6.46 3.28
CA VAL A 24 16.11 7.19 3.28
C VAL A 24 14.96 6.31 2.79
N VAL A 25 15.13 5.60 1.68
CA VAL A 25 14.09 4.72 1.12
C VAL A 25 13.75 3.57 2.09
N GLU A 26 14.76 2.95 2.71
CA GLU A 26 14.55 1.90 3.70
C GLU A 26 13.88 2.42 4.98
N GLY A 27 14.31 3.58 5.47
CA GLY A 27 13.69 4.27 6.60
C GLY A 27 12.22 4.59 6.33
N PHE A 28 11.91 5.11 5.14
CA PHE A 28 10.54 5.36 4.71
C PHE A 28 9.69 4.08 4.72
N MET A 29 10.17 2.99 4.11
CA MET A 29 9.44 1.71 4.10
C MET A 29 9.22 1.16 5.51
N SER A 30 10.20 1.34 6.41
CA SER A 30 10.10 0.93 7.81
C SER A 30 9.05 1.72 8.57
N GLU A 31 9.05 3.05 8.44
CA GLU A 31 8.09 3.91 9.15
C GLU A 31 6.67 3.71 8.64
N VAL A 32 6.48 3.52 7.32
CA VAL A 32 5.17 3.16 6.76
C VAL A 32 4.64 1.88 7.38
N LYS A 33 5.46 0.81 7.45
CA LYS A 33 5.07 -0.45 8.10
C LYS A 33 4.73 -0.25 9.58
N ARG A 34 5.50 0.58 10.29
CA ARG A 34 5.29 0.87 11.71
C ARG A 34 3.97 1.59 11.95
N ALA A 35 3.68 2.65 11.21
CA ALA A 35 2.42 3.39 11.36
C ALA A 35 1.20 2.50 11.04
N MET A 36 1.27 1.72 9.95
CA MET A 36 0.18 0.82 9.59
C MET A 36 -0.07 -0.28 10.63
N ARG A 37 0.98 -0.79 11.29
CA ARG A 37 0.84 -1.76 12.40
C ARG A 37 0.15 -1.16 13.63
N LYS A 38 0.34 0.14 13.87
CA LYS A 38 -0.34 0.86 14.96
C LYS A 38 -1.81 1.15 14.66
N GLY A 39 -2.22 1.07 13.40
CA GLY A 39 -3.55 1.45 12.97
C GLY A 39 -3.62 2.86 12.37
N ASP A 40 -2.48 3.51 12.18
CA ASP A 40 -2.42 4.87 11.66
C ASP A 40 -2.52 4.87 10.14
N ASN A 41 -3.31 5.81 9.60
CA ASN A 41 -3.39 6.06 8.17
C ASN A 41 -2.29 7.06 7.76
N ILE A 42 -1.71 6.86 6.58
CA ILE A 42 -0.67 7.74 6.04
C ILE A 42 -1.18 8.35 4.74
N TYR A 43 -1.19 9.67 4.69
CA TYR A 43 -1.67 10.44 3.54
C TYR A 43 -0.48 11.05 2.80
N LEU A 44 -0.23 10.59 1.57
CA LEU A 44 0.81 11.10 0.69
C LEU A 44 0.16 11.87 -0.46
N ARG A 45 0.10 13.20 -0.33
CA ARG A 45 -0.55 14.07 -1.33
C ARG A 45 0.10 13.88 -2.71
N GLY A 46 -0.72 13.70 -3.74
CA GLY A 46 -0.26 13.44 -5.11
C GLY A 46 0.12 11.99 -5.40
N PHE A 47 0.35 11.15 -4.38
CA PHE A 47 0.72 9.74 -4.56
C PHE A 47 -0.41 8.78 -4.18
N GLY A 48 -0.93 8.91 -2.96
CA GLY A 48 -1.98 8.03 -2.47
C GLY A 48 -2.11 8.02 -0.95
N THR A 49 -2.86 7.06 -0.44
CA THR A 49 -3.13 6.91 0.98
C THR A 49 -2.93 5.45 1.40
N PHE A 50 -2.13 5.23 2.42
CA PHE A 50 -2.07 3.96 3.14
C PHE A 50 -3.14 3.97 4.23
N LEU A 51 -4.00 2.96 4.20
CA LEU A 51 -5.21 2.85 5.00
C LEU A 51 -5.16 1.54 5.77
N VAL A 52 -5.53 1.58 7.05
CA VAL A 52 -5.81 0.38 7.82
C VAL A 52 -7.32 0.11 7.76
N LYS A 53 -7.70 -0.99 7.10
CA LYS A 53 -9.11 -1.38 6.93
C LYS A 53 -9.44 -2.57 7.81
N THR A 54 -10.54 -2.50 8.54
CA THR A 54 -11.10 -3.66 9.24
C THR A 54 -11.90 -4.52 8.25
N ARG A 55 -11.57 -5.81 8.19
CA ARG A 55 -12.32 -6.82 7.44
C ARG A 55 -13.17 -7.59 8.43
N LYS A 56 -14.48 -7.52 8.25
CA LYS A 56 -15.46 -8.29 9.03
C LYS A 56 -15.16 -9.78 8.93
N GLU A 57 -15.57 -10.51 9.97
CA GLU A 57 -15.55 -11.96 9.97
C GLU A 57 -16.24 -12.52 8.71
N LYS A 58 -15.64 -13.55 8.15
CA LYS A 58 -16.20 -14.25 6.99
C LYS A 58 -15.88 -15.73 7.02
N THR A 59 -16.75 -16.50 6.41
CA THR A 59 -16.54 -17.93 6.18
C THR A 59 -15.67 -18.12 4.94
N GLY A 60 -14.49 -18.71 5.12
CA GLY A 60 -13.57 -19.10 4.05
C GLY A 60 -13.54 -20.60 3.84
N ARG A 61 -12.87 -21.04 2.77
CA ARG A 61 -12.63 -22.45 2.48
C ARG A 61 -11.13 -22.74 2.46
N ASN A 62 -10.70 -23.71 3.24
CA ASN A 62 -9.35 -24.25 3.13
C ASN A 62 -9.31 -25.20 1.91
N ILE A 63 -8.59 -24.81 0.86
CA ILE A 63 -8.51 -25.57 -0.40
C ILE A 63 -7.83 -26.92 -0.18
N THR A 64 -6.79 -26.96 0.65
CA THR A 64 -5.99 -28.16 0.91
C THR A 64 -6.76 -29.19 1.72
N GLN A 65 -7.47 -28.75 2.77
CA GLN A 65 -8.20 -29.65 3.68
C GLN A 65 -9.68 -29.85 3.27
N LYS A 66 -10.12 -29.21 2.18
CA LYS A 66 -11.52 -29.16 1.71
C LYS A 66 -12.53 -28.77 2.80
N SER A 67 -12.08 -28.09 3.85
CA SER A 67 -12.88 -27.71 5.01
C SER A 67 -13.29 -26.25 4.97
N THR A 68 -14.37 -25.94 5.70
CA THR A 68 -14.83 -24.57 5.91
C THR A 68 -14.18 -24.02 7.17
N ILE A 69 -13.64 -22.80 7.09
CA ILE A 69 -12.99 -22.11 8.22
C ILE A 69 -13.66 -20.76 8.46
N ILE A 70 -13.80 -20.37 9.72
CA ILE A 70 -14.21 -19.01 10.08
C ILE A 70 -12.94 -18.15 10.15
N ILE A 71 -12.89 -17.09 9.36
CA ILE A 71 -11.81 -16.12 9.36
C ILE A 71 -12.28 -14.95 10.23
N PRO A 72 -11.73 -14.76 11.44
CA PRO A 72 -12.19 -13.73 12.35
C PRO A 72 -11.96 -12.32 11.80
N GLU A 73 -12.62 -11.34 12.42
CA GLU A 73 -12.39 -9.93 12.12
C GLU A 73 -10.90 -9.58 12.29
N HIS A 74 -10.31 -8.96 11.27
CA HIS A 74 -8.90 -8.58 11.29
C HIS A 74 -8.66 -7.29 10.52
N LYS A 75 -7.56 -6.61 10.85
CA LYS A 75 -7.11 -5.41 10.16
C LYS A 75 -6.19 -5.77 9.02
N ILE A 76 -6.36 -5.10 7.87
CA ILE A 76 -5.49 -5.22 6.72
C ILE A 76 -4.90 -3.87 6.33
N ALA A 77 -3.67 -3.91 5.82
CA ALA A 77 -3.05 -2.80 5.14
C ALA A 77 -3.61 -2.68 3.72
N ALA A 78 -4.04 -1.48 3.32
CA ALA A 78 -4.49 -1.19 1.96
C ALA A 78 -3.86 0.10 1.46
N PHE A 79 -3.47 0.15 0.18
CA PHE A 79 -3.04 1.38 -0.48
C PHE A 79 -4.13 1.84 -1.46
N LYS A 80 -4.48 3.12 -1.41
CA LYS A 80 -5.39 3.79 -2.35
C LYS A 80 -4.60 4.85 -3.11
N ALA A 81 -4.35 4.62 -4.39
CA ALA A 81 -3.64 5.60 -5.22
C ALA A 81 -4.51 6.83 -5.51
N THR A 82 -3.87 7.96 -5.84
CA THR A 82 -4.56 9.16 -6.36
C THR A 82 -5.09 8.92 -7.77
N LYS A 83 -5.96 9.80 -8.27
CA LYS A 83 -6.51 9.70 -9.63
C LYS A 83 -5.40 9.74 -10.70
N ASP A 84 -4.35 10.50 -10.44
CA ASP A 84 -3.18 10.64 -11.33
C ASP A 84 -2.41 9.32 -11.55
N PHE A 85 -2.62 8.31 -10.67
CA PHE A 85 -2.05 6.96 -10.82
C PHE A 85 -2.89 6.04 -11.72
N ILE A 86 -4.12 6.43 -12.05
CA ILE A 86 -5.01 5.63 -12.89
C ILE A 86 -4.57 5.85 -14.33
N TYR A 87 -3.97 4.81 -14.93
CA TYR A 87 -3.62 4.82 -16.35
C TYR A 87 -4.86 5.13 -17.20
N GLU A 88 -4.71 6.03 -18.18
CA GLU A 88 -5.78 6.56 -19.07
C GLU A 88 -6.63 5.49 -19.82
N ASN A 89 -6.31 4.20 -19.71
CA ASN A 89 -7.03 3.12 -20.39
C ASN A 89 -7.93 2.29 -19.46
N GLY A 90 -8.35 2.86 -18.33
CA GLY A 90 -9.22 2.17 -17.38
C GLY A 90 -10.22 3.12 -16.74
N ASP A 91 -11.23 3.53 -17.50
CA ASP A 91 -12.53 3.93 -16.98
C ASP A 91 -13.08 2.80 -16.08
N TYR A 92 -12.69 2.81 -14.81
CA TYR A 92 -13.36 2.06 -13.77
C TYR A 92 -13.65 2.98 -12.59
N MET A 93 -14.79 3.64 -12.75
CA MET A 93 -15.75 3.88 -11.68
C MET A 93 -15.28 4.83 -10.57
N SER A 94 -15.47 6.12 -10.79
CA SER A 94 -16.17 6.91 -9.77
C SER A 94 -17.54 6.26 -9.53
N VAL A 95 -17.59 5.24 -8.66
CA VAL A 95 -18.82 4.96 -7.92
C VAL A 95 -18.95 6.09 -6.92
N GLU A 96 -19.47 7.22 -7.40
CA GLU A 96 -20.09 8.20 -6.52
C GLU A 96 -21.13 7.48 -5.66
N GLY A 97 -21.17 7.88 -4.40
CA GLY A 97 -21.93 7.21 -3.36
C GLY A 97 -23.39 7.02 -3.76
N LYS A 98 -23.84 5.77 -3.76
CA LYS A 98 -25.21 5.49 -3.36
C LYS A 98 -25.29 5.62 -1.83
N LYS A 99 -25.75 6.77 -1.38
CA LYS A 99 -26.74 6.91 -0.32
C LYS A 99 -27.57 8.15 -0.58
#